data_AF-A0A6V7QV28-F1
#
_entry.id   AF-A0A6V7QV28-F1
#
_cell.length_a   1.000
_cell.length_b   1.000
_cell.length_c   1.000
_cell.angle_alpha   90.00
_cell.angle_beta   90.00
_cell.angle_gamma   90.00
#
_symmetry.space_group_name_H-M   'P 1'
#
loop_
_entity.id
_entity.type
_entity.pdbx_description
1 polymer ?
#
loop_
_entity_poly.entity_id
_entity_poly.type
_entity_poly.pdbx_seq_one_letter_code
_entity_poly.pdbx_strand_id
1 'polypeptide(L)'
;MHGGLSPDLKNLDQIRNIARPVDVPDQGLLCDLLWSDPDKDIEGWGENDRGVSYTFGPDKVAEFLQKHDIDLICRAHQVVEDGYEFFAKRQLVTIFSAPNYCGEFDNAGAMMSVDDTLTCSFQILKPADKKGKMGFGNSMLKPGTPPRKGGKG
;
A
#
# COMPACT_ATOMS: atom_id res chain seq x y z
N MET A 1 -7.55 2.20 4.80
CA MET A 1 -7.59 2.96 3.52
C MET A 1 -6.66 2.29 2.50
N HIS A 2 -6.51 2.80 1.27
CA HIS A 2 -5.56 2.21 0.31
C HIS A 2 -4.12 2.68 0.56
N GLY A 3 -3.91 4.00 0.52
CA GLY A 3 -2.65 4.68 0.85
C GLY A 3 -2.38 4.62 2.34
N GLY A 4 -2.37 5.76 3.00
CA GLY A 4 -2.16 5.82 4.44
C GLY A 4 -2.73 7.10 5.02
N LEU A 5 -2.02 7.65 5.99
CA LEU A 5 -2.43 8.86 6.69
C LEU A 5 -2.19 10.12 5.84
N SER A 6 -2.84 11.22 6.22
CA SER A 6 -2.64 12.53 5.62
C SER A 6 -2.29 13.56 6.70
N PRO A 7 -1.36 14.49 6.45
CA PRO A 7 -1.14 15.62 7.35
C PRO A 7 -2.38 16.51 7.46
N ASP A 8 -3.29 16.47 6.48
CA ASP A 8 -4.54 17.23 6.44
C ASP A 8 -5.70 16.53 7.16
N LEU A 9 -5.55 15.26 7.53
CA LEU A 9 -6.57 14.50 8.24
C LEU A 9 -6.58 14.86 9.73
N LYS A 10 -7.47 15.76 10.13
CA LYS A 10 -7.65 16.21 11.52
C LYS A 10 -8.81 15.51 12.22
N ASN A 11 -9.84 15.13 11.48
CA ASN A 11 -10.99 14.38 11.97
C ASN A 11 -11.61 13.49 10.87
N LEU A 12 -12.35 12.47 11.27
CA LEU A 12 -12.95 11.51 10.34
C LEU A 12 -14.10 12.09 9.51
N ASP A 13 -14.72 13.19 9.93
CA ASP A 13 -15.78 13.84 9.16
C ASP A 13 -15.24 14.46 7.86
N GLN A 14 -13.97 14.85 7.82
CA GLN A 14 -13.33 15.30 6.58
C GLN A 14 -13.39 14.21 5.49
N ILE A 15 -13.27 12.93 5.86
CA ILE A 15 -13.41 11.80 4.92
C ILE A 15 -14.87 11.61 4.52
N ARG A 16 -15.79 11.66 5.49
CA ARG A 16 -17.24 11.50 5.25
C ARG A 16 -17.80 12.58 4.32
N ASN A 17 -17.23 13.78 4.37
CA ASN A 17 -17.67 14.95 3.61
C ASN A 17 -16.95 15.14 2.26
N ILE A 18 -16.11 14.18 1.82
CA ILE A 18 -15.56 14.22 0.46
C ILE A 18 -16.73 14.12 -0.54
N ALA A 19 -16.95 15.19 -1.30
CA ALA A 19 -17.98 15.24 -2.33
C ALA A 19 -17.71 14.17 -3.39
N ARG A 20 -18.77 13.47 -3.84
CA ARG A 20 -18.69 12.44 -4.88
C ARG A 20 -19.74 12.71 -5.97
N PRO A 21 -19.43 12.44 -7.26
CA PRO A 21 -18.16 11.91 -7.77
C PRO A 21 -17.03 12.96 -7.76
N VAL A 22 -15.78 12.52 -7.69
CA VAL A 22 -14.60 13.39 -7.70
C VAL A 22 -13.41 12.62 -8.27
N ASP A 23 -12.59 13.29 -9.08
CA ASP A 23 -11.30 12.76 -9.52
C ASP A 23 -10.27 12.83 -8.38
N VAL A 24 -9.25 11.99 -8.42
CA VAL A 24 -8.17 12.06 -7.43
C VAL A 24 -7.33 13.31 -7.70
N PRO A 25 -7.25 14.28 -6.76
CA PRO A 25 -6.41 15.47 -6.94
C PRO A 25 -4.93 15.10 -6.85
N ASP A 26 -4.06 15.99 -7.36
CA ASP A 26 -2.60 15.79 -7.30
C ASP A 26 -2.04 15.92 -5.86
N GLN A 27 -2.76 16.58 -4.96
CA GLN A 27 -2.34 16.84 -3.57
C GLN A 27 -3.54 16.93 -2.60
N GLY A 28 -3.24 16.87 -1.30
CA GLY A 28 -4.19 17.03 -0.21
C GLY A 28 -4.89 15.73 0.20
N LEU A 29 -5.84 15.85 1.12
CA LEU A 29 -6.44 14.72 1.85
C LEU A 29 -6.78 13.47 0.99
N LEU A 30 -7.52 13.63 -0.11
CA LEU A 30 -7.91 12.48 -0.94
C LEU A 30 -6.70 11.83 -1.64
N CYS A 31 -5.74 12.63 -2.10
CA CYS A 31 -4.49 12.13 -2.66
C CYS A 31 -3.73 11.30 -1.61
N ASP A 32 -3.57 11.86 -0.41
CA ASP A 32 -2.79 11.23 0.65
C ASP A 32 -3.39 9.91 1.13
N LEU A 33 -4.71 9.84 1.29
CA LEU A 33 -5.44 8.62 1.65
C LEU A 33 -5.25 7.47 0.64
N LEU A 34 -4.81 7.78 -0.57
CA LEU A 34 -4.56 6.83 -1.65
C LEU A 34 -3.07 6.57 -1.92
N TRP A 35 -2.19 7.53 -1.63
CA TRP A 35 -0.79 7.51 -2.08
C TRP A 35 0.27 7.60 -1.00
N SER A 36 -0.07 7.92 0.26
CA SER A 36 0.94 7.95 1.32
C SER A 36 1.39 6.55 1.75
N ASP A 37 2.63 6.47 2.23
CA ASP A 37 3.26 5.21 2.69
C ASP A 37 3.87 5.34 4.09
N PRO A 38 3.81 4.28 4.92
CA PRO A 38 4.57 4.22 6.15
C PRO A 38 6.07 4.09 5.87
N ASP A 39 6.89 4.75 6.69
CA ASP A 39 8.34 4.64 6.66
C ASP A 39 8.88 4.48 8.09
N LYS A 40 9.71 3.44 8.30
CA LYS A 40 10.25 3.07 9.62
C LYS A 40 11.47 3.90 10.02
N ASP A 41 12.12 4.54 9.05
CA ASP A 41 13.40 5.20 9.22
C ASP A 41 13.24 6.72 9.45
N ILE A 42 11.99 7.19 9.57
CA ILE A 42 11.65 8.60 9.82
C ILE A 42 10.80 8.78 11.09
N GLU A 43 10.83 10.01 11.61
CA GLU A 43 9.88 10.51 12.60
C GLU A 43 9.06 11.63 11.94
N GLY A 44 7.74 11.62 12.12
CA GLY A 44 6.86 12.62 11.54
C GLY A 44 6.47 12.33 10.09
N TRP A 45 6.54 13.37 9.24
CA TRP A 45 6.20 13.31 7.81
C TRP A 45 7.47 13.48 6.98
N GLY A 46 7.59 12.69 5.91
CA GLY A 46 8.71 12.74 4.97
C GLY A 46 8.27 12.91 3.52
N GLU A 47 9.24 13.16 2.65
CA GLU A 47 9.02 13.09 1.20
C GLU A 47 8.76 11.63 0.77
N ASN A 48 7.93 11.47 -0.25
CA ASN A 48 7.63 10.15 -0.81
C ASN A 48 8.37 9.95 -2.13
N ASP A 49 9.22 8.91 -2.20
CA ASP A 49 9.99 8.55 -3.39
C ASP A 49 9.12 8.23 -4.63
N ARG A 50 7.82 8.03 -4.44
CA ARG A 50 6.85 7.92 -5.54
C ARG A 50 6.63 9.23 -6.29
N GLY A 51 7.07 10.36 -5.72
CA GLY A 51 6.86 11.71 -6.27
C GLY A 51 5.43 12.23 -6.07
N VAL A 52 4.64 11.60 -5.20
CA VAL A 52 3.27 11.99 -4.86
C VAL A 52 3.02 11.72 -3.38
N SER A 53 2.26 12.60 -2.71
CA SER A 53 1.95 12.49 -1.28
C SER A 53 3.21 12.47 -0.39
N TYR A 54 3.08 11.92 0.82
CA TYR A 54 4.07 11.91 1.89
C TYR A 54 4.37 10.49 2.37
N THR A 55 5.50 10.33 3.04
CA THR A 55 5.75 9.21 3.95
C THR A 55 5.40 9.61 5.38
N PHE A 56 5.09 8.64 6.25
CA PHE A 56 4.80 8.90 7.66
C PHE A 56 5.42 7.86 8.61
N GLY A 57 5.95 8.37 9.72
CA GLY A 57 6.61 7.58 10.75
C GLY A 57 5.64 6.81 11.68
N PRO A 58 6.18 5.90 12.52
CA PRO A 58 5.40 5.15 13.50
C PRO A 58 4.76 6.06 14.56
N ASP A 59 5.35 7.22 14.84
CA ASP A 59 4.80 8.24 15.74
C ASP A 59 3.46 8.79 15.21
N LYS A 60 3.34 9.00 13.89
CA LYS A 60 2.08 9.48 13.27
C LYS A 60 0.99 8.42 13.29
N VAL A 61 1.35 7.15 13.18
CA VAL A 61 0.41 6.04 13.39
C VAL A 61 -0.13 6.05 14.81
N ALA A 62 0.76 6.10 15.81
CA ALA A 62 0.37 6.10 17.22
C ALA A 62 -0.50 7.33 17.58
N GLU A 63 -0.10 8.52 17.12
CA GLU A 63 -0.86 9.77 17.31
C GLU A 63 -2.28 9.67 16.74
N PHE A 64 -2.41 9.18 15.51
CA PHE A 64 -3.70 9.05 14.83
C PHE A 64 -4.63 8.08 15.57
N LEU A 65 -4.12 6.90 15.92
CA LEU A 65 -4.88 5.85 16.59
C LEU A 65 -5.36 6.29 17.97
N GLN A 66 -4.46 6.89 18.76
CA GLN A 66 -4.81 7.42 20.09
C GLN A 66 -5.88 8.51 19.99
N LYS A 67 -5.74 9.43 19.04
CA LYS A 67 -6.67 10.55 18.86
C LYS A 67 -8.07 10.11 18.45
N HIS A 68 -8.18 9.01 17.71
CA HIS A 68 -9.44 8.55 17.14
C HIS A 68 -10.04 7.32 17.82
N ASP A 69 -9.40 6.82 18.89
CA ASP A 69 -9.81 5.60 19.61
C ASP A 69 -9.95 4.40 18.66
N ILE A 70 -8.88 4.15 17.89
CA ILE A 70 -8.78 3.06 16.91
C ILE A 70 -7.57 2.20 17.29
N ASP A 71 -7.67 0.89 17.11
CA ASP A 71 -6.60 -0.05 17.45
C ASP A 71 -5.62 -0.33 16.29
N LEU A 72 -6.12 -0.33 15.05
CA LEU A 72 -5.37 -0.81 13.89
C LEU A 72 -5.70 -0.03 12.61
N ILE A 73 -4.66 0.40 11.90
CA ILE A 73 -4.77 0.84 10.49
C ILE A 73 -4.55 -0.35 9.57
N CYS A 74 -5.54 -0.72 8.76
CA CYS A 74 -5.37 -1.68 7.67
C CYS A 74 -5.25 -0.97 6.32
N ARG A 75 -4.20 -1.28 5.56
CA ARG A 75 -3.88 -0.58 4.31
C ARG A 75 -3.29 -1.42 3.17
N ALA A 76 -3.30 -0.81 1.97
CA ALA A 76 -2.92 -1.27 0.63
C ALA A 76 -1.46 -1.16 0.13
N HIS A 77 -1.37 -0.94 -1.20
CA HIS A 77 -0.40 -0.13 -1.95
C HIS A 77 1.07 -0.58 -2.05
N GLN A 78 1.67 -1.12 -1.00
CA GLN A 78 3.05 -1.62 -1.04
C GLN A 78 3.06 -3.13 -1.22
N VAL A 79 3.85 -3.62 -2.18
CA VAL A 79 4.15 -5.05 -2.31
C VAL A 79 4.98 -5.47 -1.11
N VAL A 80 4.57 -6.52 -0.42
CA VAL A 80 5.26 -7.09 0.75
C VAL A 80 5.42 -8.59 0.56
N GLU A 81 6.53 -9.15 1.05
CA GLU A 81 7.00 -10.50 0.72
C GLU A 81 5.94 -11.59 1.02
N ASP A 82 5.38 -11.60 2.22
CA ASP A 82 4.40 -12.60 2.66
C ASP A 82 2.94 -12.21 2.33
N GLY A 83 2.74 -11.14 1.55
CA GLY A 83 1.42 -10.58 1.25
C GLY A 83 0.80 -9.80 2.42
N TYR A 84 1.41 -9.80 3.61
CA TYR A 84 1.09 -8.85 4.67
C TYR A 84 2.35 -8.45 5.45
N GLU A 85 2.34 -7.26 6.05
CA GLU A 85 3.42 -6.79 6.91
C GLU A 85 2.87 -5.89 8.02
N PHE A 86 3.34 -6.10 9.26
CA PHE A 86 3.01 -5.22 10.37
C PHE A 86 4.04 -4.10 10.53
N PHE A 87 3.54 -2.92 10.88
CA PHE A 87 4.29 -1.71 11.14
C PHE A 87 3.89 -1.09 12.49
N ALA A 88 4.71 -0.19 13.03
CA ALA A 88 4.44 0.58 14.25
C ALA A 88 3.92 -0.30 15.41
N LYS A 89 4.70 -1.30 15.84
CA LYS A 89 4.30 -2.22 16.93
C LYS A 89 2.95 -2.92 16.68
N ARG A 90 2.69 -3.31 15.43
CA ARG A 90 1.46 -3.97 14.95
C ARG A 90 0.22 -3.07 14.96
N GLN A 91 0.40 -1.76 15.05
CA GLN A 91 -0.69 -0.78 14.99
C GLN A 91 -1.07 -0.40 13.55
N LEU A 92 -0.24 -0.77 12.56
CA LEU A 92 -0.58 -0.71 11.14
C LEU A 92 -0.26 -2.05 10.48
N VAL A 93 -1.11 -2.48 9.56
CA VAL A 93 -0.88 -3.64 8.71
C VAL A 93 -1.05 -3.27 7.25
N THR A 94 -0.04 -3.62 6.44
CA THR A 94 -0.11 -3.62 4.99
C THR A 94 -0.60 -4.98 4.52
N ILE A 95 -1.59 -5.01 3.63
CA ILE A 95 -2.12 -6.21 2.97
C ILE A 95 -1.90 -6.06 1.47
N PHE A 96 -1.32 -7.07 0.84
CA PHE A 96 -1.13 -7.13 -0.59
C PHE A 96 -1.64 -8.47 -1.11
N SER A 97 -2.62 -8.46 -2.01
CA SER A 97 -3.36 -9.68 -2.40
C SER A 97 -3.02 -10.19 -3.81
N ALA A 98 -2.06 -9.58 -4.51
CA ALA A 98 -1.61 -10.02 -5.83
C ALA A 98 -0.28 -10.80 -5.72
N PRO A 99 -0.32 -12.15 -5.67
CA PRO A 99 0.90 -12.95 -5.64
C PRO A 99 1.67 -12.85 -6.95
N ASN A 100 2.99 -12.99 -6.90
CA ASN A 100 3.89 -12.83 -8.03
C ASN A 100 3.62 -11.53 -8.79
N TYR A 101 3.62 -10.40 -8.06
CA TYR A 101 3.20 -9.12 -8.61
C TYR A 101 3.99 -8.80 -9.89
N CYS A 102 3.29 -8.36 -10.93
CA CYS A 102 3.83 -8.11 -12.29
C CYS A 102 4.60 -9.28 -12.94
N GLY A 103 4.67 -10.47 -12.33
CA GLY A 103 5.55 -11.56 -12.78
C GLY A 103 7.03 -11.35 -12.46
N GLU A 104 7.36 -10.32 -11.68
CA GLU A 104 8.72 -9.88 -11.36
C GLU A 104 9.07 -10.07 -9.88
N PHE A 105 8.06 -9.99 -9.01
CA PHE A 105 8.20 -10.23 -7.58
C PHE A 105 7.87 -11.69 -7.27
N ASP A 106 8.49 -12.27 -6.25
CA ASP A 106 8.14 -13.63 -5.76
C ASP A 106 7.23 -13.56 -4.51
N ASN A 107 6.52 -12.44 -4.34
CA ASN A 107 5.69 -12.21 -3.17
C ASN A 107 4.46 -13.13 -3.14
N ALA A 108 4.03 -13.49 -1.95
CA ALA A 108 2.71 -14.06 -1.73
C ALA A 108 1.63 -12.96 -1.77
N GLY A 109 0.38 -13.39 -1.93
CA GLY A 109 -0.79 -12.57 -1.63
C GLY A 109 -1.33 -12.92 -0.25
N ALA A 110 -1.93 -11.98 0.47
CA ALA A 110 -2.67 -12.28 1.69
C ALA A 110 -4.08 -11.70 1.69
N MET A 111 -4.94 -12.32 2.51
CA MET A 111 -6.25 -11.81 2.92
C MET A 111 -6.32 -11.81 4.44
N MET A 112 -6.79 -10.70 5.02
CA MET A 112 -7.00 -10.58 6.47
C MET A 112 -8.48 -10.83 6.79
N SER A 113 -8.74 -11.78 7.68
CA SER A 113 -10.06 -12.02 8.28
C SER A 113 -10.09 -11.39 9.67
N VAL A 114 -11.16 -10.65 9.96
CA VAL A 114 -11.42 -10.05 11.28
C VAL A 114 -12.72 -10.65 11.81
N ASP A 115 -12.68 -11.28 12.97
CA ASP A 115 -13.86 -11.88 13.60
C ASP A 115 -14.61 -10.89 14.53
N ASP A 116 -15.66 -11.37 15.18
CA ASP A 116 -16.51 -10.60 16.09
C ASP A 116 -15.80 -10.16 17.38
N THR A 117 -14.68 -10.81 17.73
CA THR A 117 -13.79 -10.42 18.82
C THR A 117 -12.69 -9.45 18.37
N LEU A 118 -12.73 -9.01 17.10
CA LEU A 118 -11.71 -8.19 16.44
C LEU A 118 -10.36 -8.92 16.29
N THR A 119 -10.35 -10.25 16.41
CA THR A 119 -9.13 -11.02 16.18
C THR A 119 -8.81 -11.06 14.69
N CYS A 120 -7.59 -10.64 14.35
CA CYS A 120 -7.10 -10.62 12.98
C CYS A 120 -6.31 -11.91 12.66
N SER A 121 -6.72 -12.61 11.60
CA SER A 121 -6.03 -13.79 11.06
C SER A 121 -5.73 -13.62 9.56
N PHE A 122 -4.71 -14.32 9.06
CA PHE A 122 -4.20 -14.12 7.70
C PHE A 122 -4.23 -15.42 6.91
N GLN A 123 -4.79 -15.37 5.71
CA GLN A 123 -4.72 -16.44 4.71
C GLN A 123 -3.71 -16.05 3.64
N ILE A 124 -2.69 -16.87 3.44
CA ILE A 124 -1.57 -16.59 2.54
C ILE A 124 -1.69 -17.46 1.28
N LEU A 125 -1.62 -16.80 0.12
CA LEU A 125 -1.65 -17.37 -1.22
C LEU A 125 -0.26 -17.22 -1.83
N LYS A 126 0.52 -18.30 -1.80
CA LYS A 126 1.84 -18.32 -2.44
C LYS A 126 1.73 -18.20 -3.96
N PRO A 127 2.73 -17.61 -4.63
CA PRO A 127 2.76 -17.60 -6.08
C PRO A 127 2.70 -19.03 -6.64
N ALA A 128 1.93 -19.23 -7.71
CA ALA A 128 1.83 -20.54 -8.33
C ALA A 128 3.17 -20.93 -8.96
N ASP A 129 3.61 -22.18 -8.73
CA ASP A 129 4.76 -22.74 -9.42
C ASP A 129 4.58 -22.56 -10.93
N LYS A 130 5.60 -22.03 -11.60
CA LYS A 130 5.67 -22.03 -13.07
C LYS A 130 5.72 -23.50 -13.50
N LYS A 131 4.57 -24.15 -13.67
CA LYS A 131 4.51 -25.48 -14.31
C LYS A 131 5.32 -25.37 -15.59
N GLY A 132 6.41 -26.12 -15.66
CA GLY A 132 7.35 -26.08 -16.77
C GLY A 132 6.56 -26.13 -18.07
N LYS A 133 6.76 -25.13 -18.94
CA LYS A 133 6.18 -25.12 -20.27
C LYS A 133 6.71 -26.36 -20.99
N MET A 134 5.94 -27.44 -20.97
CA MET A 134 6.16 -28.58 -21.84
C MET A 134 5.75 -28.12 -23.25
N GLY A 135 6.78 -27.84 -24.05
CA GLY A 135 6.85 -27.60 -25.50
C GLY A 135 5.62 -27.11 -26.26
N PHE A 136 5.73 -25.97 -26.94
CA PHE A 136 5.80 -25.85 -28.41
C PHE A 136 6.09 -24.37 -28.74
N GLY A 137 7.04 -24.12 -29.64
CA GLY A 137 7.57 -22.79 -29.94
C GLY A 137 6.54 -21.82 -30.50
N ASN A 138 6.57 -20.57 -30.02
CA ASN A 138 6.85 -19.42 -30.87
C ASN A 138 7.25 -18.23 -29.99
N SER A 139 8.39 -17.63 -30.30
CA SER A 139 8.85 -16.37 -29.71
C SER A 139 7.91 -15.24 -30.15
N MET A 140 6.99 -14.83 -29.27
CA MET A 140 6.47 -13.46 -29.29
C MET A 140 7.13 -12.70 -28.14
N LEU A 141 8.08 -11.84 -28.50
CA LEU A 141 8.59 -10.79 -27.63
C LEU A 141 7.40 -9.97 -27.11
N LYS A 142 7.22 -9.95 -25.78
CA LYS A 142 6.34 -8.97 -25.11
C LYS A 142 6.86 -7.56 -25.45
N PRO A 143 6.00 -6.57 -25.76
CA PRO A 143 6.45 -5.21 -25.99
C PRO A 143 7.13 -4.68 -24.72
N GLY A 144 8.43 -4.38 -24.83
CA GLY A 144 9.19 -3.75 -23.76
C GLY A 144 8.72 -2.31 -23.54
N THR A 145 8.78 -1.87 -22.29
CA THR A 145 8.54 -0.49 -21.87
C THR A 145 9.43 0.47 -22.66
N PRO A 146 8.92 1.62 -23.14
CA PRO A 146 9.74 2.55 -23.93
C PRO A 146 10.91 3.10 -23.11
N PRO A 147 12.12 3.23 -23.68
CA PRO A 147 13.26 3.79 -22.97
C PRO A 147 13.05 5.29 -22.68
N ARG A 148 13.44 5.69 -21.46
CA ARG A 148 13.45 7.07 -20.97
C ARG A 148 14.45 7.88 -21.80
N LYS A 149 13.98 8.88 -22.56
CA LYS A 149 14.87 9.85 -23.24
C LYS A 149 15.64 10.64 -22.18
N GLY A 150 16.96 10.46 -22.14
CA GLY A 150 17.85 11.30 -21.35
C GLY A 150 17.83 12.74 -21.89
N GLY A 151 17.44 13.68 -21.03
CA GLY A 151 17.65 15.10 -21.27
C GLY A 151 19.09 15.46 -20.90
N LYS A 152 19.85 15.99 -21.86
CA LYS A 152 21.08 16.74 -21.58
C LYS A 152 20.68 18.10 -21.01
N GLY A 153 21.23 18.43 -19.85
CA GLY A 153 21.41 19.78 -19.32
C GLY A 153 22.82 19.84 -18.76
#